data_AF-A0A060CIX8-F1
#
_entry.id   AF-A0A060CIX8-F1
#
_cell.length_a   1.000
_cell.length_b   1.000
_cell.length_c   1.000
_cell.angle_alpha   90.00
_cell.angle_beta   90.00
_cell.angle_gamma   90.00
#
_symmetry.space_group_name_H-M   'P 1'
#
loop_
_entity.id
_entity.type
_entity.pdbx_description
1 polymer ?
#
loop_
_entity_poly.entity_id
_entity_poly.type
_entity_poly.pdbx_seq_one_letter_code
_entity_poly.pdbx_strand_id
1 'polypeptide(L)'
;CDFRRTDRGLRVKTRRGRGSDAVNEGILFENIHMDEVLTPFVVNSFYFCDKDGKTDYVQSREALPVDERTPGFGTIEFRNIIATNCQA
;
A
#
# COMPACT_ATOMS: atom_id res chain seq x y z
N CYS A 1 -9.72 15.02 2.10
CA CYS A 1 -9.52 14.37 3.42
C CYS A 1 -8.55 15.18 4.28
N ASP A 2 -8.63 15.10 5.61
CA ASP A 2 -7.69 15.76 6.54
C ASP A 2 -7.17 14.74 7.55
N PHE A 3 -5.86 14.45 7.51
CA PHE A 3 -5.19 13.51 8.40
C PHE A 3 -4.30 14.29 9.36
N ARG A 4 -4.45 14.07 10.68
CA ARG A 4 -3.66 14.79 11.68
C ARG A 4 -3.07 13.84 12.72
N ARG A 5 -1.76 13.90 12.96
CA ARG A 5 -1.07 13.13 14.02
C ARG A 5 -1.35 11.62 13.93
N THR A 6 -1.46 11.09 12.71
CA THR A 6 -1.69 9.66 12.46
C THR A 6 -0.40 8.95 12.12
N ASP A 7 -0.31 7.65 12.40
CA ASP A 7 0.82 6.81 11.95
C ASP A 7 0.89 6.79 10.41
N ARG A 8 -0.21 6.50 9.72
CA ARG A 8 -0.24 6.42 8.25
C ARG A 8 -1.23 7.39 7.64
N GLY A 9 -0.84 7.98 6.53
CA GLY A 9 -1.76 8.65 5.61
C GLY A 9 -2.37 7.63 4.64
N LEU A 10 -2.02 7.76 3.38
CA LEU A 10 -2.50 6.93 2.28
C LEU A 10 -1.74 5.63 2.21
N ARG A 11 -2.45 4.51 2.39
CA ARG A 11 -1.84 3.18 2.41
C ARG A 11 -2.55 2.21 1.47
N VAL A 12 -1.84 1.77 0.44
CA VAL A 12 -2.25 0.69 -0.47
C VAL A 12 -1.46 -0.57 -0.09
N LYS A 13 -2.15 -1.69 0.05
CA LYS A 13 -1.55 -2.92 0.58
C LYS A 13 -2.08 -4.15 -0.15
N THR A 14 -1.17 -5.06 -0.47
CA THR A 14 -1.48 -6.36 -1.07
C THR A 14 -0.40 -7.38 -0.66
N ARG A 15 -0.53 -8.62 -1.12
CA ARG A 15 0.44 -9.68 -0.87
C ARG A 15 0.42 -10.78 -1.94
N ARG A 16 1.46 -11.61 -1.95
CA ARG A 16 1.47 -12.85 -2.73
C ARG A 16 0.30 -13.77 -2.36
N GLY A 17 -0.20 -14.49 -3.36
CA GLY A 17 -1.38 -15.35 -3.22
C GLY A 17 -2.70 -14.59 -3.39
N ARG A 18 -2.67 -13.27 -3.55
CA ARG A 18 -3.86 -12.47 -3.89
C ARG A 18 -3.93 -12.11 -5.37
N GLY A 19 -2.80 -12.04 -6.06
CA GLY A 19 -2.79 -12.18 -7.51
C GLY A 19 -3.75 -11.27 -8.28
N SER A 20 -4.40 -11.86 -9.28
CA SER A 20 -5.51 -11.26 -10.04
C SER A 20 -6.74 -10.93 -9.20
N ASP A 21 -6.91 -11.56 -8.04
CA ASP A 21 -8.08 -11.34 -7.17
C ASP A 21 -7.99 -10.01 -6.39
N ALA A 22 -6.81 -9.39 -6.33
CA ALA A 22 -6.59 -8.12 -5.63
C ALA A 22 -5.60 -7.20 -6.37
N VAL A 23 -5.92 -6.90 -7.63
CA VAL A 23 -5.21 -5.87 -8.41
C VAL A 23 -5.59 -4.49 -7.88
N ASN A 24 -4.60 -3.72 -7.46
CA ASN A 24 -4.80 -2.35 -6.96
C ASN A 24 -4.57 -1.37 -8.12
N GLU A 25 -5.63 -1.03 -8.85
CA GLU A 25 -5.56 -0.15 -10.02
C GLU A 25 -6.72 0.84 -10.06
N GLY A 26 -6.54 1.96 -10.79
CA GLY A 26 -7.55 3.01 -10.92
C GLY A 26 -7.81 3.78 -9.62
N ILE A 27 -6.84 3.80 -8.70
CA ILE A 27 -6.99 4.45 -7.40
C ILE A 27 -6.57 5.91 -7.52
N LEU A 28 -7.51 6.83 -7.28
CA LEU A 28 -7.25 8.27 -7.19
C LEU A 28 -7.36 8.73 -5.73
N PHE A 29 -6.27 9.31 -5.21
CA PHE A 29 -6.28 10.07 -3.97
C PHE A 29 -6.24 11.56 -4.31
N GLU A 30 -7.32 12.29 -4.00
CA GLU A 30 -7.39 13.70 -4.31
C GLU A 30 -7.88 14.59 -3.17
N ASN A 31 -7.38 15.83 -3.15
CA ASN A 31 -7.79 16.89 -2.23
C ASN A 31 -7.57 16.48 -0.76
N ILE A 32 -6.32 16.20 -0.40
CA ILE A 32 -5.93 15.65 0.90
C ILE A 32 -4.94 16.56 1.61
N HIS A 33 -5.24 16.88 2.86
CA HIS A 33 -4.34 17.56 3.78
C HIS A 33 -3.83 16.56 4.81
N MET A 34 -2.53 16.59 5.11
CA MET A 34 -1.88 15.76 6.10
C MET A 34 -0.98 16.63 6.97
N ASP A 35 -1.14 16.57 8.28
CA ASP A 35 -0.32 17.32 9.24
C ASP A 35 0.16 16.42 10.37
N GLU A 36 1.47 16.44 10.66
CA GLU A 36 2.09 15.57 11.66
C GLU A 36 1.82 14.06 11.43
N VAL A 37 1.65 13.64 10.17
CA VAL A 37 1.48 12.23 9.81
C VAL A 37 2.84 11.55 9.71
N LEU A 38 3.04 10.43 10.41
CA LEU A 38 4.35 9.78 10.47
C LEU A 38 4.79 9.25 9.10
N THR A 39 3.93 8.50 8.40
CA THR A 39 4.21 8.05 7.02
C THR A 39 3.03 8.38 6.09
N PRO A 40 3.10 9.50 5.34
CA PRO A 40 2.01 9.99 4.50
C PRO A 40 1.59 9.06 3.37
N PHE A 41 2.55 8.33 2.77
CA PHE A 41 2.29 7.45 1.64
C PHE A 41 2.95 6.09 1.87
N VAL A 42 2.20 5.01 1.69
CA VAL A 42 2.70 3.64 1.81
C VAL A 42 2.09 2.75 0.74
N VAL A 43 2.96 2.09 -0.02
CA VAL A 43 2.58 0.97 -0.89
C VAL A 43 3.32 -0.27 -0.40
N ASN A 44 2.59 -1.32 -0.01
CA ASN A 44 3.19 -2.52 0.57
C ASN A 44 2.65 -3.81 -0.07
N SER A 45 3.51 -4.54 -0.77
CA SER A 45 3.22 -5.84 -1.41
C SER A 45 3.52 -7.05 -0.53
N PHE A 46 3.92 -6.83 0.73
CA PHE A 46 4.26 -7.87 1.72
C PHE A 46 3.33 -7.81 2.92
N TYR A 47 2.06 -7.49 2.69
CA TYR A 47 1.10 -7.39 3.79
C TYR A 47 0.87 -8.77 4.44
N PHE A 48 1.11 -8.88 5.75
CA PHE A 48 1.18 -10.18 6.45
C PHE A 48 -0.06 -10.51 7.29
N CYS A 49 -1.07 -9.65 7.32
CA CYS A 49 -2.26 -9.87 8.14
C CYS A 49 -3.15 -10.95 7.48
N ASP A 50 -3.69 -11.87 8.28
CA ASP A 50 -4.45 -13.10 7.97
C ASP A 50 -3.69 -14.39 8.35
N LYS A 51 -4.44 -15.50 8.44
CA LYS A 51 -3.96 -16.83 8.86
C LYS A 51 -2.72 -17.32 8.10
N ASP A 52 -2.62 -17.01 6.81
CA ASP A 52 -1.58 -17.42 5.87
C ASP A 52 -0.51 -16.33 5.64
N GLY A 53 -0.70 -15.14 6.20
CA GLY A 53 0.14 -13.99 5.89
C GLY A 53 1.58 -14.10 6.43
N LYS A 54 1.87 -15.08 7.29
CA LYS A 54 3.21 -15.40 7.80
C LYS A 54 3.85 -16.64 7.15
N THR A 55 3.21 -17.25 6.16
CA THR A 55 3.79 -18.39 5.42
C THR A 55 5.06 -17.96 4.68
N ASP A 56 5.97 -18.91 4.45
CA ASP A 56 7.21 -18.67 3.69
C ASP A 56 6.92 -18.07 2.31
N TYR A 57 5.83 -18.50 1.67
CA TYR A 57 5.41 -17.94 0.38
C TYR A 57 5.09 -16.44 0.46
N VAL A 58 4.33 -16.00 1.48
CA VAL A 58 4.00 -14.56 1.66
C VAL A 58 5.22 -13.77 2.14
N GLN A 59 6.03 -14.34 3.03
CA GLN A 59 7.15 -13.66 3.69
C GLN A 59 8.45 -13.65 2.88
N SER A 60 8.59 -14.54 1.88
CA SER A 60 9.82 -14.67 1.09
C SER A 60 10.26 -13.34 0.48
N ARG A 61 11.54 -13.00 0.68
CA ARG A 61 12.19 -11.85 0.06
C ARG A 61 12.91 -12.22 -1.23
N GLU A 62 13.02 -13.50 -1.53
CA GLU A 62 13.61 -14.02 -2.76
C GLU A 62 12.72 -13.71 -3.97
N ALA A 63 13.35 -13.63 -5.14
CA ALA A 63 12.63 -13.56 -6.41
C ALA A 63 11.87 -14.89 -6.63
N LEU A 64 10.58 -14.79 -6.95
CA LEU A 64 9.73 -15.93 -7.31
C LEU A 64 9.21 -15.73 -8.75
N PRO A 65 8.80 -16.81 -9.43
CA PRO A 65 8.16 -16.68 -10.74
C PRO A 65 6.97 -15.73 -10.69
N VAL A 66 6.81 -14.93 -11.75
CA VAL A 66 5.63 -14.09 -11.94
C VAL A 66 4.52 -14.96 -12.51
N ASP A 67 3.42 -15.07 -11.76
CA ASP A 67 2.25 -15.92 -12.05
C ASP A 67 0.94 -15.22 -11.62
N GLU A 68 -0.21 -15.89 -11.78
CA GLU A 68 -1.51 -15.30 -11.42
C GLU A 68 -1.67 -14.97 -9.93
N ARG A 69 -0.75 -15.42 -9.06
CA ARG A 69 -0.74 -15.16 -7.61
C ARG A 69 0.18 -13.99 -7.23
N THR A 70 0.92 -13.46 -8.20
CA THR A 70 1.81 -12.32 -8.02
C THR A 70 0.99 -11.04 -7.86
N PRO A 71 1.16 -10.29 -6.77
CA PRO A 71 0.37 -9.09 -6.53
C PRO A 71 0.73 -8.01 -7.54
N GLY A 72 -0.28 -7.33 -8.07
CA GLY A 72 -0.12 -6.24 -9.03
C GLY A 72 -0.60 -4.89 -8.51
N PHE A 73 0.02 -3.84 -9.04
CA PHE A 73 -0.48 -2.47 -8.98
C PHE A 73 -0.62 -1.96 -10.41
N GLY A 74 -1.79 -1.40 -10.73
CA GLY A 74 -1.98 -0.59 -11.91
C GLY A 74 -1.80 0.88 -11.60
N THR A 75 -2.47 1.76 -12.35
CA THR A 75 -2.37 3.20 -12.15
C THR A 75 -2.88 3.61 -10.76
N ILE A 76 -2.07 4.37 -10.04
CA ILE A 76 -2.43 5.05 -8.79
C ILE A 76 -2.07 6.52 -8.94
N GLU A 77 -3.06 7.39 -8.80
CA GLU A 77 -2.93 8.84 -8.95
C GLU A 77 -3.04 9.56 -7.60
N PHE A 78 -2.18 10.55 -7.41
CA PHE A 78 -2.17 11.42 -6.24
C PHE A 78 -2.29 12.87 -6.72
N ARG A 79 -3.35 13.57 -6.32
CA ARG A 79 -3.68 14.91 -6.83
C ARG A 79 -4.03 15.87 -5.70
N ASN A 80 -3.51 17.09 -5.74
CA ASN A 80 -3.82 18.14 -4.76
C ASN A 80 -3.66 17.64 -3.30
N ILE A 81 -2.47 17.14 -2.99
CA ILE A 81 -2.14 16.64 -1.66
C ILE A 81 -1.11 17.57 -1.01
N ILE A 82 -1.40 18.02 0.20
CA ILE A 82 -0.53 18.85 1.02
C ILE A 82 -0.17 18.05 2.27
N ALA A 83 1.12 17.83 2.49
CA ALA A 83 1.63 17.13 3.67
C ALA A 83 2.63 18.04 4.41
N THR A 84 2.26 18.49 5.60
CA THR A 84 3.06 19.37 6.47
C THR A 84 3.50 18.62 7.72
N ASN A 85 4.69 18.91 8.24
CA ASN A 85 5.22 18.32 9.48
C ASN A 85 5.23 16.77 9.50
N CYS A 86 5.23 16.14 8.34
CA CYS A 86 5.21 14.68 8.21
C CYS A 86 6.63 14.10 8.18
N GLN A 87 6.76 12.78 8.38
CA GLN A 87 8.05 12.07 8.27
C GLN A 87 8.06 11.12 7.06
N ALA A 88 9.20 10.47 6.81
CA ALA A 88 9.43 9.54 5.72
C ALA A 88 9.80 8.15 6.26
#